data_AF-A0A9D5CL27-F1
#
_entry.id   AF-A0A9D5CL27-F1
#
_cell.length_a   1.000
_cell.length_b   1.000
_cell.length_c   1.000
_cell.angle_alpha   90.00
_cell.angle_beta   90.00
_cell.angle_gamma   90.00
#
_symmetry.space_group_name_H-M   'P 1'
#
loop_
_entity.id
_entity.type
_entity.pdbx_description
1 polymer ?
#
loop_
_entity_poly.entity_id
_entity_poly.type
_entity_poly.pdbx_seq_one_letter_code
_entity_poly.pdbx_strand_id
1 'polypeptide(L)'
;MSAKWRALQHRHRYTYTSIVFPQSFVQTLDEIPPEKLPSSDFSSNLRNLISLTSTYSQISTAKDLAASFTRLLAAAAPDLPYVAVRLYLEILFLENSLPLHRTLISALAKTRKSLPLIESCFLSLCREYGAMGKSGKKRFLVSRAALSLIGYPKLGVLSDALRDCAELVALDIATGLAGVISDINEGSRPSPVVMEQCQEAMSCLYYLLQRFSSNFVGLEEDSNVFQSVLKTVLSVLQSSGAFSRDCLVASGVSFCAAVQAFMSHKELCGFISRGLFGVCDVGVGNGDLAVKKVMPDGDLYLEIRDLSSLSRLCLLRGILTAIPRTVLNAFVLNNGSIWTILYDGILPELCKHCENPIDSHFNFHALTVMQICFQQIKTSMLAELADFSGDYDAIPEEMSNRVLRIIWNNLEDPLSQTVKQVHLIFDLLLDVKSSLYSREGSERFKLFLCKIAVDLLKLGPRCKGRYVPLASLTKRLGAKSLLELNNKLLLRQPMLM
;
A
#
# COMPACT_ATOMS: atom_id res chain seq x y z
N MET A 1 26.34 -4.71 14.38
CA MET A 1 25.08 -4.64 15.17
C MET A 1 24.86 -5.95 15.91
N SER A 2 24.89 -5.90 17.24
CA SER A 2 24.98 -7.06 18.16
C SER A 2 23.76 -7.98 18.08
N ALA A 3 23.98 -9.30 18.17
CA ALA A 3 22.94 -10.32 18.31
C ALA A 3 22.00 -10.06 19.50
N LYS A 4 22.48 -9.34 20.53
CA LYS A 4 21.69 -8.87 21.68
C LYS A 4 20.62 -7.85 21.28
N TRP A 5 20.91 -7.01 20.27
CA TRP A 5 19.97 -6.02 19.71
C TRP A 5 18.91 -6.69 18.83
N ARG A 6 19.31 -7.72 18.05
CA ARG A 6 18.36 -8.59 17.32
C ARG A 6 17.48 -9.40 18.27
N ALA A 7 18.02 -9.92 19.37
CA ALA A 7 17.25 -10.61 20.41
C ALA A 7 16.30 -9.66 21.16
N LEU A 8 16.70 -8.41 21.41
CA LEU A 8 15.80 -7.38 21.95
C LEU A 8 14.67 -7.07 20.97
N GLN A 9 14.97 -6.87 19.68
CA GLN A 9 13.97 -6.68 18.63
C GLN A 9 13.00 -7.87 18.50
N HIS A 10 13.50 -9.10 18.62
CA HIS A 10 12.66 -10.31 18.66
C HIS A 10 11.80 -10.37 19.94
N ARG A 11 12.28 -9.89 21.08
CA ARG A 11 11.48 -9.72 22.30
C ARG A 11 10.45 -8.61 22.17
N HIS A 12 10.73 -7.53 21.46
CA HIS A 12 9.74 -6.47 21.17
C HIS A 12 8.62 -6.92 20.22
N ARG A 13 8.83 -8.01 19.46
CA ARG A 13 7.76 -8.61 18.62
C ARG A 13 6.66 -9.27 19.45
N TYR A 14 6.92 -9.61 20.71
CA TYR A 14 5.96 -10.28 21.60
C TYR A 14 5.81 -9.48 22.89
N THR A 15 4.60 -9.02 23.17
CA THR A 15 4.33 -8.29 24.41
C THR A 15 4.53 -9.22 25.62
N TYR A 16 5.09 -8.69 26.71
CA TYR A 16 5.09 -9.38 28.01
C TYR A 16 3.68 -9.56 28.59
N THR A 17 2.70 -8.86 28.02
CA THR A 17 1.28 -9.00 28.33
C THR A 17 0.66 -10.16 27.54
N SER A 18 -0.14 -10.98 28.20
CA SER A 18 -0.96 -12.02 27.56
C SER A 18 -2.15 -11.42 26.80
N ILE A 19 -2.79 -12.29 26.02
CA ILE A 19 -4.15 -12.05 25.53
C ILE A 19 -5.10 -11.94 26.72
N VAL A 20 -5.94 -10.89 26.70
CA VAL A 20 -6.96 -10.67 27.71
C VAL A 20 -8.25 -11.33 27.24
N PHE A 21 -8.65 -12.41 27.91
CA PHE A 21 -9.90 -13.12 27.63
C PHE A 21 -11.05 -12.48 28.40
N PRO A 22 -12.13 -12.04 27.73
CA PRO A 22 -13.32 -11.51 28.39
C PRO A 22 -13.97 -12.55 29.32
N GLN A 23 -14.64 -12.09 30.37
CA GLN A 23 -15.36 -12.99 31.28
C GLN A 23 -16.46 -13.78 30.55
N SER A 24 -17.12 -13.17 29.57
CA SER A 24 -18.10 -13.83 28.69
C SER A 24 -17.49 -15.00 27.90
N PHE A 25 -16.23 -14.89 27.47
CA PHE A 25 -15.51 -15.96 26.79
C PHE A 25 -15.31 -17.17 27.71
N VAL A 26 -14.89 -16.91 28.95
CA VAL A 26 -14.65 -17.97 29.95
C VAL A 26 -15.96 -18.64 30.37
N GLN A 27 -17.02 -17.86 30.62
CA GLN A 27 -18.35 -18.40 30.94
C GLN A 27 -18.90 -19.29 29.81
N THR A 28 -18.79 -18.82 28.56
CA THR A 28 -19.22 -19.60 27.40
C THR A 28 -18.47 -20.93 27.29
N LEU A 29 -17.18 -20.97 27.67
CA LEU A 29 -16.39 -22.20 27.71
C LEU A 29 -16.78 -23.13 28.87
N ASP A 30 -17.18 -22.58 30.02
CA ASP A 30 -17.62 -23.34 31.20
C ASP A 30 -19.01 -23.96 31.01
N GLU A 31 -19.88 -23.32 30.24
CA GLU A 31 -21.25 -23.78 29.96
C GLU A 31 -21.33 -24.90 28.90
N ILE A 32 -20.23 -25.25 28.24
CA ILE A 32 -20.22 -26.31 27.22
C ILE A 32 -20.36 -27.68 27.91
N PRO A 33 -21.44 -28.44 27.65
CA PRO A 33 -21.58 -29.78 28.19
C PRO A 33 -20.44 -30.68 27.68
N PRO A 34 -19.80 -31.49 28.53
CA PRO A 34 -18.71 -32.38 28.12
C PRO A 34 -19.13 -33.38 27.03
N GLU A 35 -20.42 -33.72 26.97
CA GLU A 35 -21.03 -34.59 25.96
C GLU A 35 -21.05 -33.99 24.55
N LYS A 36 -21.08 -32.65 24.43
CA LYS A 36 -21.12 -31.92 23.15
C LYS A 36 -19.74 -31.66 22.56
N LEU A 37 -18.67 -32.01 23.28
CA LEU A 37 -17.30 -31.84 22.82
C LEU A 37 -16.56 -33.18 22.82
N PRO A 38 -16.67 -33.98 21.74
CA PRO A 38 -16.10 -35.33 21.70
C PRO A 38 -14.56 -35.39 21.80
N SER A 39 -13.87 -34.23 21.71
CA SER A 39 -12.43 -34.09 21.94
C SER A 39 -12.18 -33.32 23.24
N SER A 40 -11.96 -34.04 24.34
CA SER A 40 -11.54 -33.48 25.64
C SER A 40 -10.28 -32.60 25.53
N ASP A 41 -9.47 -32.81 24.50
CA ASP A 41 -8.24 -32.08 24.23
C ASP A 41 -8.47 -30.62 23.83
N PHE A 42 -9.57 -30.28 23.17
CA PHE A 42 -9.77 -28.89 22.72
C PHE A 42 -10.04 -27.96 23.91
N SER A 43 -11.00 -28.32 24.77
CA SER A 43 -11.33 -27.55 25.96
C SER A 43 -10.14 -27.43 26.92
N SER A 44 -9.39 -28.52 27.12
CA SER A 44 -8.22 -28.51 28.00
C SER A 44 -7.10 -27.62 27.45
N ASN A 45 -6.81 -27.69 26.14
CA ASN A 45 -5.84 -26.81 25.50
C ASN A 45 -6.27 -25.35 25.51
N LEU A 46 -7.57 -25.06 25.36
CA LEU A 46 -8.10 -23.71 25.43
C LEU A 46 -8.01 -23.15 26.86
N ARG A 47 -8.38 -23.94 27.88
CA ARG A 47 -8.19 -23.56 29.30
C ARG A 47 -6.72 -23.33 29.64
N ASN A 48 -5.82 -24.17 29.12
CA ASN A 48 -4.38 -23.98 29.26
C ASN A 48 -3.94 -22.68 28.59
N LEU A 49 -4.43 -22.34 27.40
CA LEU A 49 -4.09 -21.08 26.75
C LEU A 49 -4.53 -19.85 27.58
N ILE A 50 -5.72 -19.91 28.18
CA ILE A 50 -6.30 -18.84 29.01
C ILE A 50 -5.51 -18.63 30.31
N SER A 51 -4.99 -19.70 30.92
CA SER A 51 -4.25 -19.59 32.19
C SER A 51 -2.85 -18.98 32.06
N LEU A 52 -2.33 -18.87 30.83
CA LEU A 52 -0.99 -18.35 30.58
C LEU A 52 -0.94 -16.81 30.67
N THR A 53 0.10 -16.32 31.33
CA THR A 53 0.29 -14.89 31.65
C THR A 53 1.17 -14.13 30.66
N SER A 54 1.67 -14.79 29.60
CA SER A 54 2.45 -14.12 28.56
C SER A 54 2.15 -14.64 27.16
N THR A 55 2.19 -13.74 26.18
CA THR A 55 2.02 -14.10 24.76
C THR A 55 3.11 -15.07 24.28
N TYR A 56 4.32 -14.98 24.85
CA TYR A 56 5.40 -15.92 24.55
C TYR A 56 5.03 -17.38 24.85
N SER A 57 4.47 -17.65 26.03
CA SER A 57 3.99 -18.99 26.40
C SER A 57 2.77 -19.40 25.58
N GLN A 58 1.86 -18.45 25.28
CA GLN A 58 0.67 -18.71 24.49
C GLN A 58 1.01 -19.15 23.05
N ILE A 59 2.11 -18.67 22.46
CA ILE A 59 2.54 -19.07 21.11
C ILE A 59 2.86 -20.56 21.02
N SER A 60 3.52 -21.15 22.03
CA SER A 60 3.78 -22.59 22.04
C SER A 60 2.49 -23.40 22.11
N THR A 61 1.60 -23.04 23.05
CA THR A 61 0.33 -23.74 23.29
C THR A 61 -0.68 -23.56 22.15
N ALA A 62 -0.60 -22.46 21.39
CA ALA A 62 -1.47 -22.22 20.24
C ALA A 62 -1.33 -23.29 19.15
N LYS A 63 -0.18 -23.99 19.06
CA LYS A 63 -0.02 -25.12 18.14
C LYS A 63 -0.85 -26.32 18.55
N ASP A 64 -0.89 -26.61 19.84
CA ASP A 64 -1.66 -27.73 20.40
C ASP A 64 -3.16 -27.43 20.31
N LEU A 65 -3.55 -26.18 20.55
CA LEU A 65 -4.93 -25.71 20.32
C LEU A 65 -5.32 -25.83 18.84
N ALA A 66 -4.48 -25.36 17.91
CA ALA A 66 -4.75 -25.46 16.47
C ALA A 66 -4.86 -26.92 15.99
N ALA A 67 -4.03 -27.82 16.53
CA ALA A 67 -4.07 -29.24 16.21
C ALA A 67 -5.32 -29.93 16.78
N SER A 68 -5.66 -29.67 18.04
CA SER A 68 -6.89 -30.20 18.67
C SER A 68 -8.16 -29.67 18.01
N PHE A 69 -8.17 -28.42 17.56
CA PHE A 69 -9.26 -27.84 16.77
C PHE A 69 -9.43 -28.56 15.42
N THR A 70 -8.32 -28.81 14.71
CA THR A 70 -8.37 -29.55 13.44
C THR A 70 -8.93 -30.97 13.63
N ARG A 71 -8.54 -31.66 14.72
CA ARG A 71 -9.08 -32.99 15.08
C ARG A 71 -10.57 -32.93 15.43
N LEU A 72 -10.99 -31.92 16.20
CA LEU A 72 -12.40 -31.70 16.55
C LEU A 72 -13.25 -31.55 15.29
N LEU A 73 -12.83 -30.71 14.34
CA LEU A 73 -13.54 -30.51 13.08
C LEU A 73 -13.58 -31.77 12.19
N ALA A 74 -12.55 -32.62 12.26
CA ALA A 74 -12.53 -33.89 11.52
C ALA A 74 -13.47 -34.94 12.13
N ALA A 75 -13.66 -34.93 13.45
CA ALA A 75 -14.42 -35.94 14.18
C ALA A 75 -15.93 -35.65 14.29
N ALA A 76 -16.34 -34.37 14.30
CA ALA A 76 -17.68 -33.97 14.74
C ALA A 76 -18.76 -33.87 13.64
N ALA A 77 -18.69 -34.64 12.56
CA ALA A 77 -19.81 -34.70 11.59
C ALA A 77 -20.96 -35.57 12.15
N PRO A 78 -22.21 -35.09 12.31
CA PRO A 78 -22.80 -33.83 11.80
C PRO A 78 -23.06 -32.72 12.84
N ASP A 79 -22.99 -32.98 14.15
CA ASP A 79 -23.25 -31.99 15.21
C ASP A 79 -21.99 -31.24 15.63
N LEU A 80 -21.40 -30.48 14.69
CA LEU A 80 -20.27 -29.61 14.99
C LEU A 80 -20.71 -28.53 16.00
N PRO A 81 -20.05 -28.37 17.16
CA PRO A 81 -20.45 -27.34 18.11
C PRO A 81 -20.05 -25.97 17.53
N TYR A 82 -21.03 -25.27 16.94
CA TYR A 82 -20.95 -23.85 16.55
C TYR A 82 -20.17 -23.01 17.58
N VAL A 83 -20.41 -23.29 18.86
CA VAL A 83 -19.75 -22.68 20.02
C VAL A 83 -18.22 -22.85 19.98
N ALA A 84 -17.70 -24.03 19.65
CA ALA A 84 -16.25 -24.28 19.62
C ALA A 84 -15.57 -23.56 18.45
N VAL A 85 -16.22 -23.51 17.28
CA VAL A 85 -15.73 -22.75 16.12
C VAL A 85 -15.71 -21.27 16.43
N ARG A 86 -16.80 -20.76 17.04
CA ARG A 86 -16.92 -19.38 17.47
C ARG A 86 -15.83 -19.00 18.48
N LEU A 87 -15.65 -19.76 19.56
CA LEU A 87 -14.61 -19.51 20.56
C LEU A 87 -13.20 -19.52 19.95
N TYR A 88 -12.91 -20.45 19.04
CA TYR A 88 -11.61 -20.51 18.37
C TYR A 88 -11.34 -19.28 17.50
N LEU A 89 -12.35 -18.83 16.74
CA LEU A 89 -12.23 -17.64 15.88
C LEU A 89 -12.20 -16.33 16.68
N GLU A 90 -12.93 -16.26 17.78
CA GLU A 90 -13.00 -15.07 18.64
C GLU A 90 -11.63 -14.65 19.18
N ILE A 91 -10.70 -15.60 19.37
CA ILE A 91 -9.31 -15.32 19.76
C ILE A 91 -8.66 -14.30 18.81
N LEU A 92 -9.00 -14.29 17.51
CA LEU A 92 -8.43 -13.34 16.53
C LEU A 92 -8.83 -11.88 16.79
N PHE A 93 -9.94 -11.66 17.51
CA PHE A 93 -10.49 -10.35 17.80
C PHE A 93 -10.01 -9.80 19.16
N LEU A 94 -9.35 -10.61 19.98
CA LEU A 94 -8.91 -10.22 21.32
C LEU A 94 -7.66 -9.34 21.30
N GLU A 95 -7.47 -8.49 22.30
CA GLU A 95 -6.25 -7.68 22.40
C GLU A 95 -5.00 -8.55 22.55
N ASN A 96 -3.89 -8.10 21.98
CA ASN A 96 -2.60 -8.82 21.97
C ASN A 96 -2.61 -10.18 21.24
N SER A 97 -3.66 -10.54 20.51
CA SER A 97 -3.78 -11.85 19.84
C SER A 97 -2.94 -12.01 18.56
N LEU A 98 -2.51 -10.90 17.94
CA LEU A 98 -1.84 -10.89 16.63
C LEU A 98 -0.70 -11.93 16.49
N PRO A 99 0.18 -12.14 17.50
CA PRO A 99 1.23 -13.16 17.41
C PRO A 99 0.73 -14.59 17.22
N LEU A 100 -0.51 -14.90 17.62
CA LEU A 100 -1.11 -16.23 17.46
C LEU A 100 -1.78 -16.43 16.09
N HIS A 101 -2.13 -15.34 15.39
CA HIS A 101 -3.01 -15.39 14.21
C HIS A 101 -2.49 -16.35 13.14
N ARG A 102 -1.19 -16.29 12.82
CA ARG A 102 -0.60 -17.17 11.79
C ARG A 102 -0.81 -18.66 12.12
N THR A 103 -0.64 -19.05 13.38
CA THR A 103 -0.82 -20.43 13.83
C THR A 103 -2.30 -20.81 13.77
N LEU A 104 -3.18 -19.95 14.28
CA LEU A 104 -4.61 -20.23 14.35
C LEU A 104 -5.25 -20.34 12.96
N ILE A 105 -4.94 -19.41 12.06
CA ILE A 105 -5.43 -19.38 10.68
C ILE A 105 -4.91 -20.58 9.88
N SER A 106 -3.70 -21.08 10.19
CA SER A 106 -3.16 -22.25 9.51
C SER A 106 -3.99 -23.52 9.69
N ALA A 107 -4.73 -23.63 10.80
CA ALA A 107 -5.68 -24.72 11.03
C ALA A 107 -6.93 -24.57 10.16
N LEU A 108 -7.47 -23.35 10.06
CA LEU A 108 -8.64 -23.03 9.22
C LEU A 108 -8.40 -23.42 7.76
N ALA A 109 -7.17 -23.19 7.27
CA ALA A 109 -6.77 -23.54 5.90
C ALA A 109 -6.81 -25.05 5.60
N LYS A 110 -6.85 -25.92 6.63
CA LYS A 110 -6.87 -27.38 6.49
C LYS A 110 -8.28 -27.96 6.53
N THR A 111 -9.29 -27.19 6.92
CA THR A 111 -10.63 -27.70 7.29
C THR A 111 -11.71 -27.25 6.32
N ARG A 112 -11.57 -27.63 5.03
CA ARG A 112 -12.48 -27.21 3.94
C ARG A 112 -13.95 -27.63 4.12
N LYS A 113 -14.21 -28.79 4.76
CA LYS A 113 -15.58 -29.31 4.93
C LYS A 113 -16.44 -28.44 5.86
N SER A 114 -15.82 -27.71 6.77
CA SER A 114 -16.50 -26.86 7.77
C SER A 114 -16.44 -25.38 7.39
N LEU A 115 -16.02 -25.05 6.17
CA LEU A 115 -15.79 -23.67 5.74
C LEU A 115 -17.04 -22.78 5.89
N PRO A 116 -18.26 -23.19 5.49
CA PRO A 116 -19.45 -22.34 5.64
C PRO A 116 -19.76 -21.98 7.11
N LEU A 117 -19.50 -22.92 8.04
CA LEU A 117 -19.67 -22.66 9.48
C LEU A 117 -18.60 -21.69 10.00
N ILE A 118 -17.35 -21.83 9.56
CA ILE A 118 -16.27 -20.91 9.91
C ILE A 118 -16.59 -19.50 9.38
N GLU A 119 -17.07 -19.39 8.15
CA GLU A 119 -17.43 -18.12 7.51
C GLU A 119 -18.57 -17.40 8.25
N SER A 120 -19.65 -18.13 8.55
CA SER A 120 -20.78 -17.58 9.32
C SER A 120 -20.39 -17.17 10.76
N CYS A 121 -19.53 -17.95 11.43
CA CYS A 121 -19.01 -17.57 12.76
C CYS A 121 -18.13 -16.32 12.68
N PHE A 122 -17.25 -16.23 11.68
CA PHE A 122 -16.39 -15.07 11.47
C PHE A 122 -17.22 -13.80 11.21
N LEU A 123 -18.22 -13.88 10.33
CA LEU A 123 -19.13 -12.77 10.05
C LEU A 123 -19.89 -12.33 11.31
N SER A 124 -20.37 -13.28 12.11
CA SER A 124 -21.02 -12.98 13.39
C SER A 124 -20.10 -12.23 14.35
N LEU A 125 -18.84 -12.66 14.47
CA LEU A 125 -17.84 -11.99 15.31
C LEU A 125 -17.48 -10.59 14.79
N CYS A 126 -17.40 -10.40 13.47
CA CYS A 126 -17.21 -9.07 12.88
C CYS A 126 -18.33 -8.10 13.28
N ARG A 127 -19.59 -8.56 13.34
CA ARG A 127 -20.72 -7.72 13.77
C ARG A 127 -20.63 -7.34 15.25
N GLU A 128 -20.30 -8.30 16.09
CA GLU A 128 -20.20 -8.09 17.54
C GLU A 128 -19.03 -7.15 17.90
N TYR A 129 -17.83 -7.49 17.43
CA TYR A 129 -16.61 -6.72 17.74
C TYR A 129 -16.56 -5.38 16.97
N GLY A 130 -17.16 -5.30 15.78
CA GLY A 130 -17.28 -4.05 15.04
C GLY A 130 -18.23 -3.04 15.70
N ALA A 131 -19.28 -3.51 16.38
CA ALA A 131 -20.19 -2.63 17.13
C ALA A 131 -19.55 -2.07 18.42
N MET A 132 -18.65 -2.83 19.07
CA MET A 132 -17.97 -2.40 20.29
C MET A 132 -17.03 -1.20 20.09
N GLY A 133 -16.56 -0.97 18.85
CA GLY A 133 -15.74 0.20 18.49
C GLY A 133 -16.39 1.55 18.77
N LYS A 134 -17.74 1.62 18.86
CA LYS A 134 -18.49 2.84 19.19
C LYS A 134 -18.24 3.34 20.62
N SER A 135 -17.74 2.48 21.52
CA SER A 135 -17.45 2.84 22.93
C SER A 135 -16.04 3.43 23.15
N GLY A 136 -15.27 3.66 22.07
CA GLY A 136 -14.00 4.39 22.09
C GLY A 136 -12.78 3.66 22.67
N LYS A 137 -12.98 2.54 23.40
CA LYS A 137 -11.88 1.88 24.13
C LYS A 137 -11.12 0.81 23.34
N LYS A 138 -11.72 0.21 22.30
CA LYS A 138 -11.09 -0.84 21.49
C LYS A 138 -11.25 -0.51 20.01
N ARG A 139 -10.13 -0.41 19.29
CA ARG A 139 -10.07 0.01 17.88
C ARG A 139 -9.40 -1.07 17.04
N PHE A 140 -9.75 -1.16 15.75
CA PHE A 140 -9.07 -1.99 14.76
C PHE A 140 -9.09 -3.51 15.03
N LEU A 141 -10.02 -4.00 15.86
CA LEU A 141 -10.07 -5.42 16.22
C LEU A 141 -10.48 -6.27 15.02
N VAL A 142 -11.49 -5.80 14.30
CA VAL A 142 -12.04 -6.49 13.13
C VAL A 142 -11.08 -6.38 11.96
N SER A 143 -10.52 -5.19 11.71
CA SER A 143 -9.57 -4.95 10.63
C SER A 143 -8.26 -5.73 10.80
N ARG A 144 -7.76 -5.89 12.02
CA ARG A 144 -6.59 -6.71 12.32
C ARG A 144 -6.84 -8.20 12.08
N ALA A 145 -8.00 -8.71 12.47
CA ALA A 145 -8.39 -10.10 12.20
C ALA A 145 -8.50 -10.34 10.69
N ALA A 146 -9.19 -9.45 9.97
CA ALA A 146 -9.33 -9.50 8.52
C ALA A 146 -7.98 -9.41 7.78
N LEU A 147 -7.11 -8.47 8.16
CA LEU A 147 -5.77 -8.32 7.58
C LEU A 147 -4.93 -9.58 7.76
N SER A 148 -5.06 -10.26 8.90
CA SER A 148 -4.32 -11.50 9.16
C SER A 148 -4.77 -12.66 8.28
N LEU A 149 -6.05 -12.70 7.91
CA LEU A 149 -6.58 -13.64 6.91
C LEU A 149 -6.06 -13.28 5.51
N ILE A 150 -6.10 -12.00 5.13
CA ILE A 150 -5.60 -11.50 3.84
C ILE A 150 -4.10 -11.82 3.65
N GLY A 151 -3.29 -11.61 4.70
CA GLY A 151 -1.84 -11.84 4.66
C GLY A 151 -1.43 -13.30 4.68
N TYR A 152 -2.38 -14.25 4.79
CA TYR A 152 -2.05 -15.67 4.84
C TYR A 152 -1.75 -16.23 3.43
N PRO A 153 -0.60 -16.89 3.19
CA PRO A 153 -0.16 -17.28 1.83
C PRO A 153 -1.10 -18.18 1.02
N LYS A 154 -2.07 -18.83 1.67
CA LYS A 154 -3.09 -19.68 1.01
C LYS A 154 -4.39 -18.87 0.79
N LEU A 155 -4.26 -17.80 0.01
CA LEU A 155 -5.18 -16.67 -0.19
C LEU A 155 -6.59 -16.97 -0.77
N GLY A 156 -7.10 -18.20 -0.65
CA GLY A 156 -8.46 -18.57 -1.09
C GLY A 156 -9.35 -19.17 -0.01
N VAL A 157 -8.84 -19.38 1.21
CA VAL A 157 -9.64 -19.90 2.31
C VAL A 157 -10.22 -18.71 3.06
N LEU A 158 -11.56 -18.56 3.07
CA LEU A 158 -12.32 -17.44 3.66
C LEU A 158 -12.39 -16.16 2.82
N SER A 159 -12.15 -16.22 1.50
CA SER A 159 -12.36 -15.04 0.63
C SER A 159 -13.81 -14.59 0.61
N ASP A 160 -14.76 -15.53 0.70
CA ASP A 160 -16.19 -15.23 0.72
C ASP A 160 -16.59 -14.58 2.05
N ALA A 161 -16.12 -15.10 3.20
CA ALA A 161 -16.30 -14.41 4.48
C ALA A 161 -15.70 -12.99 4.50
N LEU A 162 -14.52 -12.78 3.92
CA LEU A 162 -13.91 -11.45 3.82
C LEU A 162 -14.73 -10.50 2.95
N ARG A 163 -15.31 -11.01 1.83
CA ARG A 163 -16.24 -10.24 1.01
C ARG A 163 -17.47 -9.86 1.84
N ASP A 164 -18.08 -10.82 2.52
CA ASP A 164 -19.35 -10.62 3.22
C ASP A 164 -19.21 -9.71 4.46
N CYS A 165 -18.00 -9.56 5.02
CA CYS A 165 -17.73 -8.63 6.13
C CYS A 165 -17.01 -7.34 5.72
N ALA A 166 -16.76 -7.09 4.43
CA ALA A 166 -15.94 -5.97 3.96
C ALA A 166 -16.40 -4.61 4.49
N GLU A 167 -17.71 -4.34 4.52
CA GLU A 167 -18.27 -3.10 5.06
C GLU A 167 -18.06 -2.95 6.58
N LEU A 168 -18.23 -4.03 7.34
CA LEU A 168 -17.99 -4.03 8.79
C LEU A 168 -16.52 -3.76 9.11
N VAL A 169 -15.61 -4.36 8.34
CA VAL A 169 -14.18 -4.13 8.46
C VAL A 169 -13.84 -2.68 8.11
N ALA A 170 -14.37 -2.16 7.01
CA ALA A 170 -14.15 -0.78 6.61
C ALA A 170 -14.69 0.24 7.64
N LEU A 171 -15.83 -0.06 8.26
CA LEU A 171 -16.41 0.76 9.32
C LEU A 171 -15.55 0.74 10.61
N ASP A 172 -15.01 -0.42 11.01
CA ASP A 172 -14.04 -0.51 12.13
C ASP A 172 -12.78 0.32 11.85
N ILE A 173 -12.30 0.33 10.61
CA ILE A 173 -11.16 1.15 10.19
C ILE A 173 -11.51 2.64 10.27
N ALA A 174 -12.64 3.05 9.67
CA ALA A 174 -13.05 4.45 9.66
C ALA A 174 -13.28 5.00 11.07
N THR A 175 -14.01 4.26 11.90
CA THR A 175 -14.27 4.66 13.30
C THR A 175 -12.99 4.66 14.15
N GLY A 176 -12.12 3.67 13.98
CA GLY A 176 -10.84 3.61 14.69
C GLY A 176 -9.91 4.77 14.33
N LEU A 177 -9.78 5.11 13.05
CA LEU A 177 -8.97 6.24 12.58
C LEU A 177 -9.58 7.57 13.02
N ALA A 178 -10.89 7.75 12.89
CA ALA A 178 -11.58 8.95 13.38
C ALA A 178 -11.34 9.17 14.89
N GLY A 179 -11.36 8.11 15.69
CA GLY A 179 -11.00 8.16 17.10
C GLY A 179 -9.56 8.61 17.34
N VAL A 180 -8.59 8.09 16.56
CA VAL A 180 -7.18 8.52 16.66
C VAL A 180 -7.02 9.99 16.26
N ILE A 181 -7.71 10.45 15.23
CA ILE A 181 -7.70 11.86 14.80
C ILE A 181 -8.30 12.76 15.88
N SER A 182 -9.40 12.35 16.51
CA SER A 182 -9.98 13.07 17.66
C SER A 182 -8.97 13.20 18.79
N ASP A 183 -8.33 12.10 19.20
CA ASP A 183 -7.32 12.12 20.25
C ASP A 183 -6.16 13.08 19.91
N ILE A 184 -5.69 13.09 18.65
CA ILE A 184 -4.65 13.99 18.16
C ILE A 184 -5.08 15.46 18.26
N ASN A 185 -6.31 15.75 17.83
CA ASN A 185 -6.87 17.11 17.87
C ASN A 185 -7.04 17.61 19.31
N GLU A 186 -7.29 16.70 20.26
CA GLU A 186 -7.29 16.96 21.70
C GLU A 186 -5.87 17.10 22.31
N GLY A 187 -4.82 16.98 21.49
CA GLY A 187 -3.42 17.16 21.88
C GLY A 187 -2.70 15.86 22.28
N SER A 188 -3.35 14.70 22.14
CA SER A 188 -2.71 13.41 22.41
C SER A 188 -1.65 13.09 21.36
N ARG A 189 -0.57 12.42 21.80
CA ARG A 189 0.45 11.86 20.91
C ARG A 189 0.26 10.34 20.83
N PRO A 190 -0.27 9.80 19.72
CA PRO A 190 -0.46 8.38 19.60
C PRO A 190 0.86 7.62 19.75
N SER A 191 0.82 6.47 20.40
CA SER A 191 2.00 5.63 20.58
C SER A 191 2.45 5.01 19.24
N PRO A 192 3.71 4.56 19.12
CA PRO A 192 4.16 3.83 17.93
C PRO A 192 3.28 2.63 17.57
N VAL A 193 2.76 1.92 18.58
CA VAL A 193 1.85 0.78 18.38
C VAL A 193 0.54 1.21 17.73
N VAL A 194 -0.03 2.35 18.14
CA VAL A 194 -1.25 2.89 17.52
C VAL A 194 -0.97 3.32 16.08
N MET A 195 0.20 3.89 15.81
CA MET A 195 0.60 4.27 14.45
C MET A 195 0.79 3.07 13.52
N GLU A 196 1.38 1.98 14.02
CA GLU A 196 1.46 0.70 13.30
C GLU A 196 0.06 0.15 13.01
N GLN A 197 -0.86 0.18 13.99
CA GLN A 197 -2.25 -0.24 13.79
C GLN A 197 -2.97 0.62 12.74
N CYS A 198 -2.76 1.94 12.71
CA CYS A 198 -3.32 2.82 11.70
C CYS A 198 -2.81 2.46 10.30
N GLN A 199 -1.51 2.18 10.16
CA GLN A 199 -0.91 1.76 8.89
C GLN A 199 -1.44 0.39 8.42
N GLU A 200 -1.54 -0.59 9.33
CA GLU A 200 -2.10 -1.91 9.06
C GLU A 200 -3.57 -1.82 8.65
N ALA A 201 -4.37 -1.03 9.37
CA ALA A 201 -5.76 -0.75 9.06
C ALA A 201 -5.92 -0.11 7.68
N MET A 202 -5.10 0.89 7.34
CA MET A 202 -5.11 1.50 6.01
C MET A 202 -4.71 0.53 4.90
N SER A 203 -3.77 -0.38 5.16
CA SER A 203 -3.37 -1.43 4.21
C SER A 203 -4.48 -2.48 4.01
N CYS A 204 -5.21 -2.81 5.07
CA CYS A 204 -6.41 -3.65 5.01
C CYS A 204 -7.49 -2.98 4.16
N LEU A 205 -7.75 -1.69 4.40
CA LEU A 205 -8.73 -0.92 3.63
C LEU A 205 -8.40 -0.90 2.13
N TYR A 206 -7.14 -0.67 1.77
CA TYR A 206 -6.71 -0.72 0.37
C TYR A 206 -7.06 -2.06 -0.28
N TYR A 207 -6.77 -3.18 0.39
CA TYR A 207 -7.10 -4.50 -0.12
C TYR A 207 -8.61 -4.68 -0.32
N LEU A 208 -9.43 -4.26 0.64
CA LEU A 208 -10.89 -4.36 0.55
C LEU A 208 -11.44 -3.56 -0.62
N LEU A 209 -10.99 -2.31 -0.78
CA LEU A 209 -11.39 -1.44 -1.89
C LEU A 209 -10.97 -1.99 -3.25
N GLN A 210 -9.78 -2.59 -3.34
CA GLN A 210 -9.27 -3.16 -4.58
C GLN A 210 -9.98 -4.48 -4.96
N ARG A 211 -10.29 -5.33 -3.97
CA ARG A 211 -10.77 -6.70 -4.22
C ARG A 211 -12.29 -6.83 -4.14
N PHE A 212 -12.94 -6.03 -3.30
CA PHE A 212 -14.37 -6.12 -2.98
C PHE A 212 -15.07 -4.76 -3.19
N SER A 213 -14.66 -4.00 -4.21
CA SER A 213 -15.23 -2.69 -4.54
C SER A 213 -16.76 -2.72 -4.67
N SER A 214 -17.32 -3.79 -5.23
CA SER A 214 -18.77 -3.97 -5.40
C SER A 214 -19.57 -3.95 -4.10
N ASN A 215 -18.95 -4.29 -2.96
CA ASN A 215 -19.62 -4.22 -1.65
C ASN A 215 -19.84 -2.76 -1.20
N PHE A 216 -19.05 -1.83 -1.73
CA PHE A 216 -19.19 -0.41 -1.43
C PHE A 216 -20.07 0.31 -2.47
N VAL A 217 -20.23 -0.29 -3.66
CA VAL A 217 -20.96 0.29 -4.79
C VAL A 217 -22.34 -0.36 -4.91
N GLY A 218 -23.40 0.33 -4.46
CA GLY A 218 -24.79 -0.07 -4.74
C GLY A 218 -25.67 -0.42 -3.54
N LEU A 219 -25.48 0.23 -2.40
CA LEU A 219 -26.46 0.19 -1.32
C LEU A 219 -27.19 1.53 -1.20
N GLU A 220 -28.46 1.44 -0.83
CA GLU A 220 -29.43 2.53 -0.65
C GLU A 220 -28.83 3.77 0.01
N GLU A 221 -29.46 4.93 -0.17
CA GLU A 221 -29.03 6.27 0.31
C GLU A 221 -28.58 6.32 1.79
N ASP A 222 -28.85 5.27 2.58
CA ASP A 222 -28.49 5.10 3.98
C ASP A 222 -27.15 4.39 4.28
N SER A 223 -26.44 3.79 3.29
CA SER A 223 -25.13 3.16 3.52
C SER A 223 -23.98 4.20 3.56
N ASN A 224 -23.88 4.90 4.70
CA ASN A 224 -22.89 5.95 4.98
C ASN A 224 -21.44 5.41 5.16
N VAL A 225 -21.18 4.11 4.91
CA VAL A 225 -19.86 3.51 5.17
C VAL A 225 -18.81 4.03 4.19
N PHE A 226 -19.11 4.08 2.90
CA PHE A 226 -18.16 4.57 1.90
C PHE A 226 -17.79 6.04 2.13
N GLN A 227 -18.77 6.91 2.37
CA GLN A 227 -18.52 8.32 2.65
C GLN A 227 -17.71 8.49 3.93
N SER A 228 -18.03 7.72 4.98
CA SER A 228 -17.27 7.70 6.23
C SER A 228 -15.81 7.28 6.01
N VAL A 229 -15.58 6.24 5.21
CA VAL A 229 -14.24 5.79 4.81
C VAL A 229 -13.52 6.91 4.08
N LEU A 230 -14.12 7.50 3.04
CA LEU A 230 -13.47 8.52 2.24
C LEU A 230 -13.12 9.77 3.05
N LYS A 231 -14.06 10.28 3.85
CA LYS A 231 -13.86 11.42 4.76
C LYS A 231 -12.72 11.12 5.75
N THR A 232 -12.68 9.91 6.29
CA THR A 232 -11.62 9.51 7.23
C THR A 232 -10.25 9.43 6.56
N VAL A 233 -10.15 8.82 5.37
CA VAL A 233 -8.89 8.75 4.61
C VAL A 233 -8.37 10.14 4.25
N LEU A 234 -9.26 11.04 3.82
CA LEU A 234 -8.92 12.45 3.58
C LEU A 234 -8.41 13.13 4.85
N SER A 235 -9.09 12.93 5.98
CA SER A 235 -8.70 13.49 7.26
C SER A 235 -7.29 13.02 7.70
N VAL A 236 -6.94 11.75 7.42
CA VAL A 236 -5.58 11.24 7.64
C VAL A 236 -4.57 11.94 6.73
N LEU A 237 -4.89 12.09 5.43
CA LEU A 237 -4.03 12.80 4.47
C LEU A 237 -3.83 14.28 4.87
N GLN A 238 -4.85 14.95 5.39
CA GLN A 238 -4.74 16.33 5.86
C GLN A 238 -3.90 16.43 7.14
N SER A 239 -3.95 15.42 8.00
CA SER A 239 -3.20 15.31 9.25
C SER A 239 -1.74 14.85 9.05
N SER A 240 -1.08 15.34 8.00
CA SER A 240 0.25 14.88 7.56
C SER A 240 1.39 15.03 8.58
N GLY A 241 1.22 15.91 9.58
CA GLY A 241 2.16 16.08 10.69
C GLY A 241 1.98 15.09 11.85
N ALA A 242 0.85 14.37 11.90
CA ALA A 242 0.49 13.50 13.02
C ALA A 242 0.62 12.01 12.70
N PHE A 243 0.48 11.62 11.43
CA PHE A 243 0.58 10.23 11.00
C PHE A 243 1.97 9.87 10.47
N SER A 244 2.33 8.59 10.58
CA SER A 244 3.56 8.08 9.96
C SER A 244 3.49 8.20 8.43
N ARG A 245 4.66 8.37 7.80
CA ARG A 245 4.78 8.44 6.33
C ARG A 245 4.22 7.19 5.64
N ASP A 246 4.39 6.02 6.23
CA ASP A 246 3.84 4.77 5.69
C ASP A 246 2.30 4.72 5.78
N CYS A 247 1.72 5.28 6.85
CA CYS A 247 0.27 5.43 6.98
C CYS A 247 -0.27 6.44 5.94
N LEU A 248 0.42 7.55 5.71
CA LEU A 248 0.06 8.53 4.66
C LEU A 248 0.15 7.93 3.25
N VAL A 249 1.18 7.14 2.98
CA VAL A 249 1.31 6.39 1.71
C VAL A 249 0.14 5.44 1.53
N ALA A 250 -0.16 4.61 2.54
CA ALA A 250 -1.30 3.71 2.50
C ALA A 250 -2.62 4.48 2.31
N SER A 251 -2.72 5.69 2.88
CA SER A 251 -3.87 6.58 2.71
C SER A 251 -4.03 7.12 1.30
N GLY A 252 -2.94 7.56 0.66
CA GLY A 252 -2.97 8.00 -0.73
C GLY A 252 -3.41 6.87 -1.67
N VAL A 253 -2.93 5.65 -1.45
CA VAL A 253 -3.29 4.48 -2.25
C VAL A 253 -4.76 4.06 -2.00
N SER A 254 -5.18 4.00 -0.73
CA SER A 254 -6.58 3.68 -0.37
C SER A 254 -7.56 4.73 -0.91
N PHE A 255 -7.21 6.02 -0.87
CA PHE A 255 -8.02 7.08 -1.45
C PHE A 255 -8.22 6.87 -2.95
N CYS A 256 -7.14 6.60 -3.69
CA CYS A 256 -7.22 6.38 -5.14
C CYS A 256 -8.01 5.11 -5.48
N ALA A 257 -7.85 4.03 -4.72
CA ALA A 257 -8.63 2.81 -4.87
C ALA A 257 -10.13 3.05 -4.60
N ALA A 258 -10.45 3.85 -3.57
CA ALA A 258 -11.82 4.24 -3.26
C ALA A 258 -12.44 5.04 -4.41
N VAL A 259 -11.79 6.11 -4.88
CA VAL A 259 -12.35 6.94 -5.95
C VAL A 259 -12.51 6.15 -7.26
N GLN A 260 -11.54 5.30 -7.60
CA GLN A 260 -11.62 4.44 -8.79
C GLN A 260 -12.77 3.45 -8.74
N ALA A 261 -13.14 2.94 -7.56
CA ALA A 261 -14.25 2.00 -7.43
C ALA A 261 -15.60 2.63 -7.84
N PHE A 262 -15.74 3.96 -7.75
CA PHE A 262 -17.01 4.67 -7.94
C PHE A 262 -17.07 5.53 -9.20
N MET A 263 -15.92 5.82 -9.81
CA MET A 263 -15.85 6.63 -11.01
C MET A 263 -15.57 5.76 -12.24
N SER A 264 -16.30 6.01 -13.33
CA SER A 264 -15.90 5.50 -14.63
C SER A 264 -14.53 6.05 -15.04
N HIS A 265 -13.85 5.38 -15.98
CA HIS A 265 -12.54 5.85 -16.47
C HIS A 265 -12.54 7.31 -16.94
N LYS A 266 -13.63 7.78 -17.57
CA LYS A 266 -13.77 9.16 -18.03
C LYS A 266 -13.94 10.15 -16.87
N GLU A 267 -14.80 9.81 -15.90
CA GLU A 267 -15.00 10.63 -14.70
C GLU A 267 -13.71 10.72 -13.87
N LEU A 268 -13.01 9.60 -13.71
CA LEU A 268 -11.75 9.50 -12.98
C LEU A 268 -10.64 10.31 -13.64
N CYS A 269 -10.53 10.26 -14.99
CA CYS A 269 -9.60 11.09 -15.74
C CYS A 269 -9.87 12.58 -15.52
N GLY A 270 -11.14 13.01 -15.65
CA GLY A 270 -11.53 14.40 -15.42
C GLY A 270 -11.30 14.84 -13.97
N PHE A 271 -11.60 13.98 -13.00
CA PHE A 271 -11.37 14.23 -11.58
C PHE A 271 -9.89 14.47 -11.26
N ILE A 272 -9.00 13.61 -11.73
CA ILE A 272 -7.55 13.76 -11.47
C ILE A 272 -7.02 15.01 -12.19
N SER A 273 -7.36 15.20 -13.47
CA SER A 273 -6.88 16.31 -14.28
C SER A 273 -7.28 17.66 -13.68
N ARG A 274 -8.54 17.81 -13.28
CA ARG A 274 -9.06 19.04 -12.66
C ARG A 274 -8.60 19.19 -11.21
N GLY A 275 -8.77 18.14 -10.42
CA GLY A 275 -8.59 18.21 -8.97
C GLY A 275 -7.15 18.33 -8.52
N LEU A 276 -6.24 17.62 -9.19
CA LEU A 276 -4.81 17.72 -8.86
C LEU A 276 -4.10 18.77 -9.69
N PHE A 277 -4.38 18.83 -11.00
CA PHE A 277 -3.57 19.62 -11.93
C PHE A 277 -4.24 20.91 -12.44
N GLY A 278 -5.50 21.16 -12.05
CA GLY A 278 -6.24 22.34 -12.50
C GLY A 278 -6.58 22.35 -13.99
N VAL A 279 -6.44 21.20 -14.67
CA VAL A 279 -6.69 21.06 -16.11
C VAL A 279 -8.18 20.83 -16.33
N CYS A 280 -8.84 21.75 -17.04
CA CYS A 280 -10.24 21.66 -17.39
C CYS A 280 -10.37 21.40 -18.89
N ASP A 281 -10.94 20.25 -19.26
CA ASP A 281 -11.37 20.01 -20.63
C ASP A 281 -12.67 20.81 -20.89
N VAL A 282 -12.70 21.57 -21.98
CA VAL A 282 -13.87 22.35 -22.42
C VAL A 282 -15.09 21.44 -22.68
N GLY A 283 -14.90 20.12 -22.84
CA GLY A 283 -15.95 19.14 -23.12
C GLY A 283 -16.43 18.23 -21.97
N VAL A 284 -15.86 18.29 -20.75
CA VAL A 284 -16.15 17.29 -19.69
C VAL A 284 -16.80 17.93 -18.45
N GLY A 285 -18.08 18.25 -18.56
CA GLY A 285 -18.93 18.64 -17.42
C GLY A 285 -19.33 17.49 -16.47
N ASN A 286 -18.89 16.25 -16.73
CA ASN A 286 -19.31 15.06 -15.97
C ASN A 286 -18.55 14.85 -14.65
N GLY A 287 -17.35 15.41 -14.49
CA GLY A 287 -16.52 15.22 -13.29
C GLY A 287 -17.20 15.74 -12.01
N ASP A 288 -17.86 16.90 -12.09
CA ASP A 288 -18.51 17.54 -10.94
C ASP A 288 -19.71 16.72 -10.43
N LEU A 289 -20.42 16.03 -11.32
CA LEU A 289 -21.52 15.15 -10.93
C LEU A 289 -21.01 13.89 -10.21
N ALA A 290 -19.91 13.30 -10.70
CA ALA A 290 -19.29 12.14 -10.06
C ALA A 290 -18.72 12.47 -8.68
N VAL A 291 -18.09 13.65 -8.55
CA VAL A 291 -17.60 14.14 -7.25
C VAL A 291 -18.75 14.34 -6.26
N LYS A 292 -19.86 14.95 -6.70
CA LYS A 292 -21.05 15.11 -5.85
C LYS A 292 -21.70 13.79 -5.44
N LYS A 293 -21.62 12.74 -6.27
CA LYS A 293 -22.05 11.39 -5.87
C LYS A 293 -21.17 10.80 -4.77
N VAL A 294 -19.87 11.04 -4.86
CA VAL A 294 -18.85 10.50 -3.95
C VAL A 294 -18.84 11.25 -2.61
N MET A 295 -19.01 12.57 -2.64
CA MET A 295 -19.04 13.42 -1.45
C MET A 295 -20.09 14.54 -1.63
N PRO A 296 -21.36 14.29 -1.27
CA PRO A 296 -22.46 15.25 -1.47
C PRO A 296 -22.29 16.55 -0.65
N ASP A 297 -21.78 16.44 0.57
CA ASP A 297 -21.73 17.54 1.54
C ASP A 297 -20.44 18.39 1.48
N GLY A 298 -19.53 18.13 0.55
CA GLY A 298 -18.21 18.78 0.54
C GLY A 298 -17.57 18.91 -0.83
N ASP A 299 -16.56 19.77 -0.90
CA ASP A 299 -15.82 20.04 -2.12
C ASP A 299 -14.51 19.26 -2.12
N LEU A 300 -14.56 18.06 -2.69
CA LEU A 300 -13.40 17.17 -2.80
C LEU A 300 -12.21 17.82 -3.53
N TYR A 301 -12.47 18.77 -4.43
CA TYR A 301 -11.40 19.47 -5.14
C TYR A 301 -10.64 20.44 -4.22
N LEU A 302 -11.35 21.16 -3.36
CA LEU A 302 -10.72 22.02 -2.35
C LEU A 302 -9.89 21.20 -1.35
N GLU A 303 -10.47 20.09 -0.85
CA GLU A 303 -9.80 19.22 0.13
C GLU A 303 -8.49 18.62 -0.40
N ILE A 304 -8.43 18.29 -1.70
CA ILE A 304 -7.22 17.76 -2.36
C ILE A 304 -6.20 18.85 -2.65
N ARG A 305 -6.66 20.04 -3.05
CA ARG A 305 -5.79 21.17 -3.35
C ARG A 305 -5.00 21.62 -2.13
N ASP A 306 -5.64 21.57 -0.96
CA ASP A 306 -5.09 22.09 0.29
C ASP A 306 -4.20 21.05 1.03
N LEU A 307 -3.91 19.90 0.41
CA LEU A 307 -2.99 18.90 0.94
C LEU A 307 -1.55 19.42 1.05
N SER A 308 -0.86 19.04 2.13
CA SER A 308 0.57 19.30 2.28
C SER A 308 1.41 18.62 1.20
N SER A 309 2.63 19.10 0.94
CA SER A 309 3.51 18.51 -0.08
C SER A 309 3.78 17.02 0.14
N LEU A 310 3.84 16.57 1.39
CA LEU A 310 4.03 15.15 1.71
C LEU A 310 2.79 14.33 1.35
N SER A 311 1.60 14.80 1.73
CA SER A 311 0.36 14.10 1.42
C SER A 311 0.05 14.12 -0.07
N ARG A 312 0.37 15.22 -0.75
CA ARG A 312 0.30 15.34 -2.20
C ARG A 312 1.21 14.33 -2.89
N LEU A 313 2.45 14.17 -2.42
CA LEU A 313 3.35 13.13 -2.91
C LEU A 313 2.81 11.70 -2.66
N CYS A 314 2.20 11.46 -1.49
CA CYS A 314 1.55 10.17 -1.19
C CYS A 314 0.35 9.92 -2.10
N LEU A 315 -0.41 10.96 -2.45
CA LEU A 315 -1.51 10.89 -3.41
C LEU A 315 -1.01 10.57 -4.83
N LEU A 316 0.07 11.22 -5.31
CA LEU A 316 0.69 10.87 -6.59
C LEU A 316 1.14 9.40 -6.63
N ARG A 317 1.73 8.90 -5.54
CA ARG A 317 2.05 7.48 -5.40
C ARG A 317 0.81 6.60 -5.46
N GLY A 318 -0.28 7.02 -4.80
CA GLY A 318 -1.57 6.37 -4.86
C GLY A 318 -2.09 6.26 -6.29
N ILE A 319 -2.03 7.36 -7.04
CA ILE A 319 -2.47 7.41 -8.44
C ILE A 319 -1.69 6.42 -9.29
N LEU A 320 -0.36 6.44 -9.17
CA LEU A 320 0.53 5.53 -9.92
C LEU A 320 0.38 4.05 -9.53
N THR A 321 -0.22 3.75 -8.37
CA THR A 321 -0.35 2.38 -7.84
C THR A 321 -1.72 1.78 -8.11
N ALA A 322 -2.79 2.54 -7.86
CA ALA A 322 -4.16 2.05 -7.94
C ALA A 322 -4.78 2.28 -9.33
N ILE A 323 -4.58 3.47 -9.91
CA ILE A 323 -5.33 3.94 -11.08
C ILE A 323 -4.92 3.18 -12.35
N PRO A 324 -5.88 2.75 -13.21
CA PRO A 324 -5.55 2.01 -14.41
C PRO A 324 -4.69 2.83 -15.38
N ARG A 325 -3.71 2.18 -16.01
CA ARG A 325 -2.85 2.83 -17.03
C ARG A 325 -3.65 3.42 -18.20
N THR A 326 -4.79 2.84 -18.56
CA THR A 326 -5.69 3.39 -19.58
C THR A 326 -6.19 4.79 -19.23
N VAL A 327 -6.38 5.07 -17.93
CA VAL A 327 -6.76 6.41 -17.44
C VAL A 327 -5.53 7.32 -17.38
N LEU A 328 -4.39 6.81 -16.89
CA LEU A 328 -3.15 7.59 -16.78
C LEU A 328 -2.62 8.09 -18.14
N ASN A 329 -2.85 7.33 -19.21
CA ASN A 329 -2.44 7.66 -20.58
C ASN A 329 -3.59 8.25 -21.43
N ALA A 330 -4.77 8.49 -20.84
CA ALA A 330 -5.89 9.07 -21.59
C ALA A 330 -5.58 10.51 -22.00
N PHE A 331 -5.94 10.87 -23.24
CA PHE A 331 -5.82 12.24 -23.73
C PHE A 331 -6.92 13.13 -23.19
N VAL A 332 -6.50 14.29 -22.74
CA VAL A 332 -7.33 15.42 -22.32
C VAL A 332 -6.89 16.62 -23.15
N LEU A 333 -7.83 17.44 -23.60
CA LEU A 333 -7.51 18.70 -24.27
C LEU A 333 -7.27 19.78 -23.22
N ASN A 334 -6.06 20.34 -23.20
CA ASN A 334 -5.71 21.47 -22.36
C ASN A 334 -5.31 22.66 -23.24
N ASN A 335 -6.15 23.70 -23.29
CA ASN A 335 -5.94 24.88 -24.14
C ASN A 335 -5.62 24.54 -25.61
N GLY A 336 -6.21 23.46 -26.15
CA GLY A 336 -5.99 22.99 -27.52
C GLY A 336 -4.78 22.08 -27.73
N SER A 337 -3.96 21.85 -26.69
CA SER A 337 -2.87 20.86 -26.70
C SER A 337 -3.30 19.52 -26.11
N ILE A 338 -2.71 18.43 -26.61
CA ILE A 338 -2.84 17.10 -26.03
C ILE A 338 -2.13 17.08 -24.68
N TRP A 339 -2.82 16.57 -23.66
CA TRP A 339 -2.33 16.48 -22.29
C TRP A 339 -2.70 15.13 -21.68
N THR A 340 -1.83 14.58 -20.85
CA THR A 340 -2.00 13.31 -20.15
C THR A 340 -1.65 13.42 -18.68
N ILE A 341 -2.33 12.64 -17.85
CA ILE A 341 -2.06 12.60 -16.41
C ILE A 341 -0.62 12.14 -16.13
N LEU A 342 -0.15 11.11 -16.84
CA LEU A 342 1.17 10.50 -16.56
C LEU A 342 2.34 11.39 -16.97
N TYR A 343 2.33 11.92 -18.20
CA TYR A 343 3.49 12.60 -18.78
C TYR A 343 3.48 14.11 -18.50
N ASP A 344 2.30 14.74 -18.49
CA ASP A 344 2.19 16.19 -18.39
C ASP A 344 1.72 16.67 -17.01
N GLY A 345 1.11 15.78 -16.22
CA GLY A 345 0.73 16.04 -14.83
C GLY A 345 1.76 15.54 -13.83
N ILE A 346 1.83 14.22 -13.64
CA ILE A 346 2.58 13.56 -12.57
C ILE A 346 4.09 13.78 -12.74
N LEU A 347 4.65 13.49 -13.92
CA LEU A 347 6.11 13.55 -14.13
C LEU A 347 6.69 14.95 -13.86
N PRO A 348 6.14 16.07 -14.40
CA PRO A 348 6.62 17.42 -14.09
C PRO A 348 6.51 17.78 -12.61
N GLU A 349 5.42 17.38 -11.95
CA GLU A 349 5.23 17.64 -10.52
C GLU A 349 6.24 16.88 -9.66
N LEU A 350 6.53 15.62 -10.00
CA LEU A 350 7.58 14.84 -9.33
C LEU A 350 8.96 15.45 -9.56
N CYS A 351 9.25 15.96 -10.76
CA CYS A 351 10.49 16.70 -11.01
C CYS A 351 10.62 17.89 -10.06
N LYS A 352 9.55 18.69 -9.88
CA LYS A 352 9.53 19.82 -8.94
C LYS A 352 9.82 19.39 -7.50
N HIS A 353 9.25 18.27 -7.05
CA HIS A 353 9.49 17.72 -5.70
C HIS A 353 10.93 17.23 -5.50
N CYS A 354 11.51 16.58 -6.51
CA CYS A 354 12.90 16.10 -6.45
C CYS A 354 13.94 17.23 -6.61
N GLU A 355 13.60 18.30 -7.33
CA GLU A 355 14.46 19.49 -7.48
C GLU A 355 14.54 20.30 -6.18
N ASN A 356 13.46 20.33 -5.39
CA ASN A 356 13.36 21.13 -4.16
C ASN A 356 12.85 20.28 -2.98
N PRO A 357 13.64 19.31 -2.49
CA PRO A 357 13.21 18.45 -1.39
C PRO A 357 13.18 19.22 -0.06
N ILE A 358 12.15 18.96 0.76
CA ILE A 358 12.01 19.55 2.11
C ILE A 358 13.09 19.04 3.06
N ASP A 359 13.33 17.73 3.03
CA ASP A 359 14.34 17.04 3.84
C ASP A 359 14.87 15.80 3.08
N SER A 360 15.92 15.15 3.60
CA SER A 360 16.55 13.99 2.96
C SER A 360 15.63 12.78 2.84
N HIS A 361 14.70 12.60 3.78
CA HIS A 361 13.74 11.51 3.75
C HIS A 361 12.59 11.81 2.78
N PHE A 362 12.13 13.07 2.70
CA PHE A 362 11.21 13.53 1.66
C PHE A 362 11.82 13.31 0.27
N ASN A 363 13.11 13.65 0.08
CA ASN A 363 13.84 13.40 -1.16
C ASN A 363 13.80 11.91 -1.56
N PHE A 364 14.10 11.02 -0.61
CA PHE A 364 14.05 9.58 -0.83
C PHE A 364 12.65 9.10 -1.29
N HIS A 365 11.58 9.61 -0.66
CA HIS A 365 10.22 9.28 -1.08
C HIS A 365 9.88 9.87 -2.45
N ALA A 366 10.27 11.11 -2.74
CA ALA A 366 10.04 11.73 -4.04
C ALA A 366 10.70 10.92 -5.17
N LEU A 367 11.95 10.49 -4.96
CA LEU A 367 12.67 9.62 -5.88
C LEU A 367 12.02 8.22 -5.99
N THR A 368 11.49 7.67 -4.90
CA THR A 368 10.75 6.41 -4.95
C THR A 368 9.49 6.54 -5.80
N VAL A 369 8.73 7.64 -5.68
CA VAL A 369 7.55 7.88 -6.53
C VAL A 369 7.95 8.15 -7.99
N MET A 370 9.06 8.85 -8.23
CA MET A 370 9.65 9.02 -9.56
C MET A 370 10.00 7.67 -10.20
N GLN A 371 10.60 6.75 -9.44
CA GLN A 371 10.91 5.40 -9.89
C GLN A 371 9.65 4.61 -10.28
N ILE A 372 8.57 4.72 -9.50
CA ILE A 372 7.27 4.13 -9.84
C ILE A 372 6.68 4.78 -11.10
N CYS A 373 6.79 6.10 -11.26
CA CYS A 373 6.32 6.84 -12.44
C CYS A 373 6.99 6.32 -13.71
N PHE A 374 8.32 6.21 -13.73
CA PHE A 374 9.05 5.67 -14.87
C PHE A 374 8.74 4.19 -15.14
N GLN A 375 8.50 3.40 -14.09
CA GLN A 375 8.04 2.02 -14.25
C GLN A 375 6.67 1.97 -14.94
N GLN A 376 5.72 2.85 -14.56
CA GLN A 376 4.42 2.92 -15.22
C GLN A 376 4.53 3.40 -16.67
N ILE A 377 5.40 4.37 -16.97
CA ILE A 377 5.68 4.81 -18.35
C ILE A 377 6.19 3.63 -19.17
N LYS A 378 7.26 2.97 -18.72
CA LYS A 378 7.85 1.80 -19.40
C LYS A 378 6.80 0.72 -19.67
N THR A 379 6.02 0.35 -18.65
CA THR A 379 4.98 -0.67 -18.79
C THR A 379 3.83 -0.22 -19.69
N SER A 380 3.48 1.07 -19.72
CA SER A 380 2.46 1.61 -20.63
C SER A 380 2.91 1.54 -22.09
N MET A 381 4.18 1.86 -22.35
CA MET A 381 4.78 1.74 -23.68
C MET A 381 4.81 0.29 -24.18
N LEU A 382 5.25 -0.64 -23.32
CA LEU A 382 5.30 -2.07 -23.64
C LEU A 382 3.91 -2.68 -23.89
N ALA A 383 2.87 -2.11 -23.27
CA ALA A 383 1.49 -2.52 -23.46
C ALA A 383 0.76 -1.75 -24.58
N GLU A 384 1.47 -0.88 -25.32
CA GLU A 384 0.92 -0.07 -26.41
C GLU A 384 -0.29 0.79 -26.00
N LEU A 385 -0.34 1.19 -24.72
CA LEU A 385 -1.44 2.01 -24.16
C LEU A 385 -1.27 3.51 -24.40
N ALA A 386 -0.11 3.92 -24.90
CA ALA A 386 0.22 5.31 -25.16
C ALA A 386 0.27 5.54 -26.68
N ASP A 387 -0.64 6.39 -27.17
CA ASP A 387 -0.75 6.74 -28.58
C ASP A 387 0.14 7.94 -28.92
N PHE A 388 1.43 7.69 -29.14
CA PHE A 388 2.34 8.75 -29.59
C PHE A 388 2.21 9.06 -31.10
N SER A 389 1.04 8.87 -31.71
CA SER A 389 0.82 9.26 -33.10
C SER A 389 0.69 10.79 -33.22
N GLY A 390 1.24 11.36 -34.29
CA GLY A 390 1.29 12.81 -34.51
C GLY A 390 2.50 13.50 -33.86
N ASP A 391 2.35 14.79 -33.54
CA ASP A 391 3.44 15.67 -33.08
C ASP A 391 3.64 15.66 -31.54
N TYR A 392 2.98 14.75 -30.82
CA TYR A 392 3.07 14.70 -29.35
C TYR A 392 4.35 13.99 -28.88
N ASP A 393 5.29 14.77 -28.32
CA ASP A 393 6.49 14.25 -27.66
C ASP A 393 6.23 14.03 -26.17
N ALA A 394 6.05 12.76 -25.79
CA ALA A 394 5.71 12.39 -24.42
C ALA A 394 6.82 12.66 -23.39
N ILE A 395 8.09 12.68 -23.82
CA ILE A 395 9.21 13.02 -22.93
C ILE A 395 10.21 13.86 -23.73
N PRO A 396 9.99 15.18 -23.80
CA PRO A 396 10.89 16.08 -24.50
C PRO A 396 12.34 16.02 -23.99
N GLU A 397 13.29 16.47 -24.80
CA GLU A 397 14.71 16.53 -24.42
C GLU A 397 14.89 17.38 -23.14
N GLU A 398 14.11 18.46 -22.98
CA GLU A 398 14.10 19.27 -21.76
C GLU A 398 13.71 18.46 -20.52
N MET A 399 12.62 17.69 -20.58
CA MET A 399 12.18 16.85 -19.47
C MET A 399 13.23 15.78 -19.13
N SER A 400 13.82 15.18 -20.16
CA SER A 400 14.89 14.19 -20.03
C SER A 400 16.11 14.78 -19.32
N ASN A 401 16.50 16.00 -19.69
CA ASN A 401 17.61 16.73 -19.09
C ASN A 401 17.32 17.13 -17.64
N ARG A 402 16.07 17.50 -17.30
CA ARG A 402 15.65 17.73 -15.90
C ARG A 402 15.81 16.47 -15.06
N VAL A 403 15.33 15.33 -15.56
CA VAL A 403 15.45 14.04 -14.85
C VAL A 403 16.92 13.63 -14.69
N LEU A 404 17.74 13.77 -15.74
CA LEU A 404 19.18 13.51 -15.63
C LEU A 404 19.84 14.42 -14.60
N ARG A 405 19.49 15.70 -14.54
CA ARG A 405 19.99 16.63 -13.51
C ARG A 405 19.62 16.18 -12.10
N ILE A 406 18.37 15.74 -11.89
CA ILE A 406 17.93 15.18 -10.62
C ILE A 406 18.79 13.96 -10.25
N ILE A 407 19.06 13.06 -11.21
CA ILE A 407 19.92 11.90 -11.00
C ILE A 407 21.33 12.34 -10.60
N TRP A 408 21.93 13.28 -11.35
CA TRP A 408 23.29 13.79 -11.09
C TRP A 408 23.44 14.40 -9.71
N ASN A 409 22.45 15.18 -9.27
CA ASN A 409 22.46 15.83 -7.96
C ASN A 409 22.39 14.82 -6.80
N ASN A 410 21.95 13.59 -7.05
CA ASN A 410 21.76 12.56 -6.02
C ASN A 410 22.72 11.35 -6.17
N LEU A 411 23.70 11.40 -7.07
CA LEU A 411 24.67 10.31 -7.30
C LEU A 411 25.56 10.03 -6.08
N GLU A 412 25.81 11.04 -5.26
CA GLU A 412 26.66 10.95 -4.06
C GLU A 412 25.87 11.27 -2.77
N ASP A 413 24.56 11.03 -2.78
CA ASP A 413 23.72 11.23 -1.60
C ASP A 413 24.26 10.41 -0.40
N PRO A 414 24.30 10.99 0.82
CA PRO A 414 24.84 10.32 1.99
C PRO A 414 24.07 9.03 2.35
N LEU A 415 22.80 8.93 1.96
CA LEU A 415 21.99 7.74 2.16
C LEU A 415 22.13 6.81 0.96
N SER A 416 22.79 5.66 1.18
CA SER A 416 22.95 4.62 0.15
C SER A 416 21.64 4.14 -0.48
N GLN A 417 20.51 4.27 0.23
CA GLN A 417 19.19 3.93 -0.30
C GLN A 417 18.75 4.93 -1.38
N THR A 418 19.00 6.23 -1.20
CA THR A 418 18.73 7.28 -2.20
C THR A 418 19.53 7.03 -3.47
N VAL A 419 20.84 6.76 -3.34
CA VAL A 419 21.71 6.43 -4.48
C VAL A 419 21.20 5.22 -5.25
N LYS A 420 20.73 4.17 -4.56
CA LYS A 420 20.10 3.00 -5.20
C LYS A 420 18.84 3.37 -5.98
N GLN A 421 17.97 4.23 -5.43
CA GLN A 421 16.77 4.69 -6.15
C GLN A 421 17.13 5.45 -7.42
N VAL A 422 18.13 6.33 -7.34
CA VAL A 422 18.63 7.11 -8.48
C VAL A 422 19.15 6.22 -9.61
N HIS A 423 19.87 5.15 -9.28
CA HIS A 423 20.32 4.18 -10.28
C HIS A 423 19.16 3.45 -10.96
N LEU A 424 18.11 3.09 -10.21
CA LEU A 424 16.91 2.47 -10.78
C LEU A 424 16.17 3.44 -11.72
N ILE A 425 16.03 4.72 -11.33
CA ILE A 425 15.43 5.75 -12.19
C ILE A 425 16.26 5.93 -13.46
N PHE A 426 17.59 5.96 -13.36
CA PHE A 426 18.49 6.06 -14.51
C PHE A 426 18.27 4.91 -15.49
N ASP A 427 18.29 3.66 -15.02
CA ASP A 427 18.07 2.49 -15.88
C ASP A 427 16.69 2.52 -16.56
N LEU A 428 15.64 2.91 -15.82
CA LEU A 428 14.30 3.04 -16.35
C LEU A 428 14.19 4.16 -17.39
N LEU A 429 14.82 5.31 -17.17
CA LEU A 429 14.86 6.40 -18.15
C LEU A 429 15.51 5.93 -19.47
N LEU A 430 16.61 5.19 -19.39
CA LEU A 430 17.27 4.64 -20.58
C LEU A 430 16.39 3.62 -21.31
N ASP A 431 15.65 2.78 -20.58
CA ASP A 431 14.69 1.84 -21.16
C ASP A 431 13.56 2.58 -21.89
N VAL A 432 12.96 3.57 -21.24
CA VAL A 432 11.88 4.39 -21.80
C VAL A 432 12.37 5.12 -23.06
N LYS A 433 13.57 5.71 -23.02
CA LYS A 433 14.15 6.39 -24.19
C LYS A 433 14.48 5.41 -25.31
N SER A 434 14.95 4.21 -24.99
CA SER A 434 15.14 3.16 -25.99
C SER A 434 13.83 2.84 -26.70
N SER A 435 12.73 2.67 -25.97
CA SER A 435 11.42 2.38 -26.55
C SER A 435 10.89 3.51 -27.45
N LEU A 436 11.10 4.77 -27.05
CA LEU A 436 10.73 5.94 -27.87
C LEU A 436 11.54 5.99 -29.17
N TYR A 437 12.87 5.89 -29.08
CA TYR A 437 13.73 6.00 -30.26
C TYR A 437 13.74 4.76 -31.16
N SER A 438 13.31 3.58 -30.68
CA SER A 438 13.06 2.43 -31.54
C SER A 438 12.06 2.74 -32.67
N ARG A 439 11.19 3.74 -32.49
CA ARG A 439 10.26 4.23 -33.52
C ARG A 439 10.86 5.27 -34.47
N GLU A 440 11.87 6.03 -34.03
CA GLU A 440 12.46 7.16 -34.78
C GLU A 440 13.84 6.86 -35.42
N GLY A 441 14.47 5.72 -35.08
CA GLY A 441 15.76 5.27 -35.61
C GLY A 441 16.86 5.14 -34.54
N SER A 442 17.65 4.06 -34.63
CA SER A 442 18.66 3.66 -33.64
C SER A 442 19.79 4.67 -33.42
N GLU A 443 20.11 5.50 -34.41
CA GLU A 443 21.22 6.47 -34.34
C GLU A 443 20.95 7.61 -33.35
N ARG A 444 19.70 8.10 -33.24
CA ARG A 444 19.33 9.15 -32.27
C ARG A 444 19.53 8.67 -30.83
N PHE A 445 19.14 7.43 -30.54
CA PHE A 445 19.35 6.84 -29.23
C PHE A 445 20.84 6.70 -28.91
N LYS A 446 21.64 6.25 -29.88
CA LYS A 446 23.10 6.15 -29.71
C LYS A 446 23.74 7.50 -29.41
N LEU A 447 23.36 8.56 -30.12
CA LEU A 447 23.82 9.92 -29.86
C LEU A 447 23.43 10.40 -28.45
N PHE A 448 22.19 10.12 -28.03
CA PHE A 448 21.72 10.42 -26.68
C PHE A 448 22.57 9.71 -25.61
N LEU A 449 22.82 8.40 -25.77
CA LEU A 449 23.67 7.64 -24.85
C LEU A 449 25.12 8.16 -24.83
N CYS A 450 25.68 8.54 -25.99
CA CYS A 450 27.03 9.13 -26.06
C CYS A 450 27.12 10.46 -25.31
N LYS A 451 26.11 11.34 -25.42
CA LYS A 451 26.06 12.60 -24.65
C LYS A 451 26.12 12.32 -23.13
N ILE A 452 25.29 11.39 -22.64
CA ILE A 452 25.26 11.00 -21.21
C ILE A 452 26.61 10.40 -20.78
N ALA A 453 27.20 9.52 -21.60
CA ALA A 453 28.50 8.93 -21.31
C ALA A 453 29.57 10.00 -21.15
N VAL A 454 29.62 10.98 -22.05
CA VAL A 454 30.55 12.11 -21.99
C VAL A 454 30.36 12.90 -20.69
N ASP A 455 29.13 13.17 -20.28
CA ASP A 455 28.86 13.91 -19.03
C ASP A 455 29.27 13.15 -17.78
N LEU A 456 29.01 11.84 -17.71
CA LEU A 456 29.48 10.97 -16.61
C LEU A 456 31.01 10.85 -16.56
N LEU A 457 31.66 10.85 -17.71
CA LEU A 457 33.11 10.77 -17.83
C LEU A 457 33.81 12.07 -17.40
N LYS A 458 33.13 13.23 -17.55
CA LYS A 458 33.59 14.52 -17.01
C LYS A 458 33.58 14.55 -15.47
N LEU A 459 32.74 13.74 -14.81
CA LEU A 459 32.82 13.58 -13.36
C LEU A 459 34.23 13.07 -12.98
N GLY A 460 34.78 13.51 -11.86
CA GLY A 460 36.10 13.06 -11.42
C GLY A 460 36.12 11.57 -11.08
N PRO A 461 37.29 10.87 -11.11
CA PRO A 461 37.40 9.46 -10.72
C PRO A 461 37.05 9.19 -9.25
N ARG A 462 37.02 10.24 -8.42
CA ARG A 462 36.62 10.18 -7.02
C ARG A 462 35.10 10.10 -6.84
N CYS A 463 34.32 10.49 -7.85
CA CYS A 463 32.85 10.45 -7.79
C CYS A 463 32.38 9.00 -7.91
N LYS A 464 32.06 8.34 -6.78
CA LYS A 464 31.74 6.90 -6.76
C LYS A 464 30.37 6.61 -7.40
N GLY A 465 29.45 7.57 -7.35
CA GLY A 465 28.11 7.42 -7.95
C GLY A 465 28.13 7.21 -9.47
N ARG A 466 29.22 7.59 -10.16
CA ARG A 466 29.28 7.51 -11.63
C ARG A 466 29.42 6.10 -12.20
N TYR A 467 29.95 5.16 -11.41
CA TYR A 467 30.35 3.84 -11.92
C TYR A 467 29.16 2.96 -12.29
N VAL A 468 28.07 3.00 -11.53
CA VAL A 468 26.87 2.20 -11.84
C VAL A 468 26.16 2.70 -13.11
N PRO A 469 25.90 4.02 -13.28
CA PRO A 469 25.43 4.56 -14.56
C PRO A 469 26.35 4.23 -15.74
N LEU A 470 27.67 4.36 -15.59
CA LEU A 470 28.62 3.98 -16.64
C LEU A 470 28.53 2.48 -16.99
N ALA A 471 28.44 1.60 -15.99
CA ALA A 471 28.27 0.17 -16.22
C ALA A 471 26.95 -0.14 -16.96
N SER A 472 25.87 0.57 -16.66
CA SER A 472 24.60 0.46 -17.40
C SER A 472 24.75 0.91 -18.85
N LEU A 473 25.43 2.04 -19.10
CA LEU A 473 25.73 2.50 -20.45
C LEU A 473 26.60 1.50 -21.24
N THR A 474 27.60 0.89 -20.60
CA THR A 474 28.44 -0.14 -21.23
C THR A 474 27.61 -1.31 -21.77
N LYS A 475 26.54 -1.72 -21.08
CA LYS A 475 25.64 -2.78 -21.55
C LYS A 475 24.86 -2.39 -22.81
N ARG A 476 24.66 -1.09 -23.05
CA ARG A 476 23.83 -0.57 -24.17
C ARG A 476 24.66 -0.07 -25.35
N LEU A 477 25.76 0.64 -25.09
CA LEU A 477 26.69 1.19 -26.11
C LEU A 477 27.80 0.22 -26.51
N GLY A 478 28.10 -0.75 -25.64
CA GLY A 478 29.29 -1.59 -25.75
C GLY A 478 30.55 -0.93 -25.16
N ALA A 479 31.44 -1.75 -24.59
CA ALA A 479 32.67 -1.27 -23.95
C ALA A 479 33.62 -0.55 -24.92
N LYS A 480 33.70 -1.01 -26.17
CA LYS A 480 34.56 -0.41 -27.20
C LYS A 480 34.19 1.04 -27.49
N SER A 481 32.91 1.30 -27.73
CA SER A 481 32.39 2.65 -28.00
C SER A 481 32.67 3.61 -26.84
N LEU A 482 32.58 3.13 -25.59
CA LEU A 482 32.80 3.96 -24.40
C LEU A 482 34.29 4.28 -24.18
N LEU A 483 35.19 3.36 -24.54
CA LEU A 483 36.64 3.57 -24.54
C LEU A 483 37.07 4.57 -25.62
N GLU A 484 36.47 4.50 -26.81
CA GLU A 484 36.73 5.44 -27.92
C GLU A 484 36.32 6.88 -27.55
N LEU A 485 35.28 7.06 -26.73
CA LEU A 485 34.86 8.38 -26.23
C LEU A 485 35.86 9.01 -25.25
N ASN A 486 36.72 8.22 -24.60
CA ASN A 486 37.77 8.73 -23.73
C ASN A 486 38.96 7.75 -23.64
N ASN A 487 39.91 7.92 -24.56
CA ASN A 487 41.15 7.12 -24.63
C ASN A 487 42.01 7.15 -23.35
N LYS A 488 41.73 8.05 -22.38
CA LYS A 488 42.44 8.15 -21.09
C LYS A 488 41.78 7.37 -19.94
N LEU A 489 40.65 6.70 -20.18
CA LEU A 489 39.93 5.91 -19.17
C LEU A 489 40.80 4.78 -18.57
N LEU A 490 41.50 4.02 -19.43
CA LEU A 490 42.36 2.91 -19.04
C LEU A 490 43.56 3.34 -18.19
N LEU A 491 44.02 4.58 -18.37
CA LEU A 491 45.15 5.15 -17.61
C LEU A 491 44.73 5.74 -16.26
N ARG A 492 43.43 5.99 -16.03
CA ARG A 492 42.91 6.68 -14.83
C ARG A 492 42.08 5.79 -13.90
N GLN A 493 41.64 4.61 -14.33
CA GLN A 493 40.74 3.74 -13.55
C GLN A 493 40.98 2.23 -13.80
N PRO A 494 41.80 1.56 -12.96
CA PRO A 494 41.99 0.11 -13.04
C PRO A 494 40.82 -0.72 -12.44
N MET A 495 39.78 -0.12 -11.86
CA MET A 495 38.68 -0.81 -11.15
C MET A 495 37.45 -1.19 -12.02
N LEU A 496 37.49 -1.00 -13.34
CA LEU A 496 36.40 -1.36 -14.26
C LEU A 496 36.60 -2.72 -14.97
N MET A 497 37.60 -3.50 -14.54
CA MET A 497 37.76 -4.92 -14.92
C MET A 497 37.05 -5.84 -13.94
#